data_AF-A0A0L7K339-F1
#
_entry.id   AF-A0A0L7K339-F1
#
_cell.length_a   1.000
_cell.length_b   1.000
_cell.length_c   1.000
_cell.angle_alpha   90.00
_cell.angle_beta   90.00
_cell.angle_gamma   90.00
#
_symmetry.space_group_name_H-M   'P 1'
#
loop_
_entity.id
_entity.type
_entity.pdbx_description
1 polymer ?
#
loop_
_entity_poly.entity_id
_entity_poly.type
_entity_poly.pdbx_seq_one_letter_code
_entity_poly.pdbx_strand_id
1 'polypeptide(L)'
;MYRLLLVSYLALFGSVIALSDVNKECIAENSEAWSNDNLIGTWYKMWKFTLMGGMVPFVSCAEFNFTRPTADIVQEYKNKYNDPDLPYNIDNNPVLVNDGYAVEGLVFGHNIAKFYVLTPNTTSPLNWDGYAVYAYRQLAPKYIMYTECALRGHSRWLLTTD
;
A
#
# COMPACT_ATOMS: atom_id res chain seq x y z
N MET A 1 -26.83 -4.04 -52.06
CA MET A 1 -25.67 -4.91 -51.74
C MET A 1 -24.83 -4.20 -50.68
N TYR A 2 -25.06 -4.52 -49.41
CA TYR A 2 -24.27 -4.01 -48.29
C TYR A 2 -22.94 -4.76 -48.25
N ARG A 3 -21.85 -4.13 -48.68
CA ARG A 3 -20.50 -4.68 -48.44
C ARG A 3 -20.09 -4.28 -47.03
N LEU A 4 -19.99 -5.32 -46.19
CA LEU A 4 -19.45 -5.27 -44.84
C LEU A 4 -18.09 -4.56 -44.83
N LEU A 5 -18.04 -3.39 -44.20
CA LEU A 5 -16.80 -2.81 -43.68
C LEU A 5 -16.48 -3.54 -42.38
N LEU A 6 -15.75 -4.65 -42.48
CA LEU A 6 -15.06 -5.24 -41.33
C LEU A 6 -13.81 -4.40 -41.05
N VAL A 7 -14.01 -3.29 -40.35
CA VAL A 7 -12.92 -2.66 -39.60
C VAL A 7 -12.74 -3.52 -38.37
N SER A 8 -11.90 -4.54 -38.50
CA SER A 8 -11.41 -5.33 -37.37
C SER A 8 -10.56 -4.39 -36.51
N TYR A 9 -11.22 -3.69 -35.59
CA TYR A 9 -10.60 -2.95 -34.51
C TYR A 9 -9.68 -3.94 -33.78
N LEU A 10 -8.37 -3.75 -33.95
CA LEU A 10 -7.37 -4.36 -33.10
C LEU A 10 -7.72 -3.96 -31.66
N ALA A 11 -8.26 -4.91 -30.90
CA ALA A 11 -8.27 -4.84 -29.46
C ALA A 11 -6.81 -4.98 -29.02
N LEU A 12 -6.10 -3.85 -28.99
CA LEU A 12 -4.93 -3.67 -28.13
C LEU A 12 -5.45 -3.87 -26.71
N PHE A 13 -5.38 -5.09 -26.22
CA PHE A 13 -5.38 -5.35 -24.78
C PHE A 13 -4.06 -4.77 -24.25
N GLY A 14 -4.01 -3.44 -24.11
CA GLY A 14 -3.17 -2.84 -23.11
C GLY A 14 -3.63 -3.46 -21.81
N SER A 15 -2.80 -4.30 -21.21
CA SER A 15 -3.02 -4.81 -19.88
C SER A 15 -2.98 -3.61 -18.94
N VAL A 16 -4.11 -2.92 -18.79
CA VAL A 16 -4.29 -1.90 -17.77
C VAL A 16 -4.03 -2.62 -16.46
N ILE A 17 -2.94 -2.29 -15.77
CA ILE A 17 -2.67 -2.77 -14.41
C ILE A 17 -3.66 -2.03 -13.51
N ALA A 18 -4.91 -2.46 -13.60
CA ALA A 18 -6.04 -1.85 -12.92
C ALA A 18 -6.08 -2.34 -11.48
N LEU A 19 -6.41 -1.45 -10.55
CA LEU A 19 -6.75 -1.82 -9.17
C LEU A 19 -7.73 -3.00 -9.16
N SER A 20 -7.45 -4.03 -8.37
CA SER A 20 -8.45 -5.06 -8.06
C SER A 20 -9.69 -4.42 -7.43
N ASP A 21 -10.87 -5.01 -7.62
CA ASP A 21 -12.10 -4.44 -7.07
C ASP A 21 -12.06 -4.33 -5.53
N VAL A 22 -11.34 -5.27 -4.89
CA VAL A 22 -11.06 -5.24 -3.45
C VAL A 22 -10.25 -4.00 -3.06
N ASN A 23 -9.21 -3.66 -3.83
CA ASN A 23 -8.42 -2.45 -3.58
C ASN A 23 -9.24 -1.18 -3.86
N LYS A 24 -10.08 -1.17 -4.92
CA LYS A 24 -10.95 -0.02 -5.22
C LYS A 24 -11.92 0.26 -4.08
N GLU A 25 -12.60 -0.78 -3.59
CA GLU A 25 -13.54 -0.67 -2.48
C GLU A 25 -12.83 -0.18 -1.21
N CYS A 26 -11.67 -0.77 -0.87
CA CYS A 26 -10.88 -0.33 0.29
C CYS A 26 -10.44 1.14 0.19
N ILE A 27 -10.00 1.60 -0.99
CA ILE A 27 -9.61 2.99 -1.23
C ILE A 27 -10.83 3.91 -1.09
N ALA A 28 -11.99 3.51 -1.62
CA ALA A 28 -13.22 4.30 -1.53
C ALA A 28 -13.66 4.48 -0.07
N GLU A 29 -13.64 3.41 0.73
CA GLU A 29 -13.97 3.43 2.16
C GLU A 29 -12.97 4.20 3.03
N ASN A 30 -11.76 4.46 2.51
CA ASN A 30 -10.66 5.11 3.21
C ASN A 30 -10.12 6.31 2.41
N SER A 31 -11.03 7.05 1.78
CA SER A 31 -10.75 8.21 0.92
C SER A 31 -10.51 9.51 1.69
N GLU A 32 -10.73 9.50 3.00
CA GLU A 32 -10.47 10.64 3.89
C GLU A 32 -8.99 11.03 3.85
N ALA A 33 -8.72 12.33 3.74
CA ALA A 33 -7.36 12.87 3.67
C ALA A 33 -6.62 12.66 5.01
N TRP A 34 -5.42 12.09 4.96
CA TRP A 34 -4.57 11.84 6.11
C TRP A 34 -3.09 11.74 5.72
N SER A 35 -2.28 12.67 6.24
CA SER A 35 -0.86 12.80 5.89
C SER A 35 0.00 11.65 6.42
N ASN A 36 0.98 11.22 5.64
CA ASN A 36 2.02 10.26 6.02
C ASN A 36 3.00 10.84 7.03
N ASP A 37 3.04 12.16 7.21
CA ASP A 37 3.81 12.80 8.28
C ASP A 37 3.35 12.31 9.67
N ASN A 38 2.08 11.88 9.79
CA ASN A 38 1.53 11.28 11.01
C ASN A 38 2.03 9.86 11.28
N LEU A 39 2.64 9.20 10.29
CA LEU A 39 3.25 7.88 10.46
C LEU A 39 4.68 7.96 10.98
N ILE A 40 5.37 9.11 10.83
CA ILE A 40 6.78 9.26 11.15
C ILE A 40 7.07 8.87 12.60
N GLY A 41 8.06 7.98 12.77
CA GLY A 41 8.43 7.39 14.06
C GLY A 41 8.32 5.87 14.06
N THR A 42 8.49 5.28 15.24
CA THR A 42 8.44 3.83 15.45
C THR A 42 7.07 3.42 15.96
N TRP A 43 6.49 2.40 15.33
CA TRP A 43 5.22 1.79 15.70
C TRP A 43 5.40 0.30 15.97
N TYR A 44 4.76 -0.21 17.02
CA TYR A 44 4.85 -1.61 17.44
C TYR A 44 3.56 -2.35 17.11
N LYS A 45 3.65 -3.50 16.44
CA LYS A 45 2.52 -4.41 16.23
C LYS A 45 2.10 -5.05 17.55
N MET A 46 0.92 -4.71 18.06
CA MET A 46 0.41 -5.28 19.31
C MET A 46 -0.53 -6.47 19.10
N TRP A 47 -1.55 -6.29 18.26
CA TRP A 47 -2.66 -7.23 18.13
C TRP A 47 -3.00 -7.45 16.68
N LYS A 48 -3.17 -8.71 16.27
CA LYS A 48 -3.71 -9.08 14.96
C LYS A 48 -5.18 -9.46 15.09
N PHE A 49 -6.03 -8.85 14.27
CA PHE A 49 -7.41 -9.24 14.07
C PHE A 49 -7.52 -10.07 12.80
N THR A 50 -8.08 -11.27 12.91
CA THR A 50 -8.18 -12.23 11.79
C THR A 50 -9.62 -12.69 11.55
N LEU A 51 -9.92 -13.13 10.32
CA LEU A 51 -11.24 -13.60 9.89
C LEU A 51 -11.82 -14.74 10.74
N MET A 52 -10.98 -15.63 11.26
CA MET A 52 -11.40 -16.85 11.98
C MET A 52 -11.54 -16.64 13.51
N GLY A 53 -11.78 -15.40 13.95
CA GLY A 53 -12.46 -15.17 15.22
C GLY A 53 -11.60 -14.94 16.47
N GLY A 54 -10.44 -14.29 16.34
CA GLY A 54 -9.67 -13.91 17.54
C GLY A 54 -8.80 -12.67 17.36
N MET A 55 -8.70 -11.90 18.44
CA MET A 55 -7.64 -10.93 18.67
C MET A 55 -6.43 -11.70 19.20
N VAL A 56 -5.40 -11.88 18.37
CA VAL A 56 -4.21 -12.65 18.76
C VAL A 56 -3.14 -11.65 19.22
N PRO A 57 -2.67 -11.71 20.48
CA PRO A 57 -1.56 -10.87 20.91
C PRO A 57 -0.34 -11.30 20.12
N PHE A 58 0.36 -10.32 19.57
CA PHE A 58 1.58 -10.60 18.83
C PHE A 58 2.73 -10.72 19.83
N VAL A 59 3.35 -11.90 19.88
CA VAL A 59 4.34 -12.27 20.92
C VAL A 59 5.70 -11.59 20.69
N SER A 60 5.94 -11.09 19.47
CA SER A 60 7.14 -10.33 19.11
C SER A 60 6.77 -8.87 18.85
N CYS A 61 7.44 -7.91 19.47
CA CYS A 61 7.26 -6.48 19.19
C CYS A 61 7.86 -6.12 17.83
N ALA A 62 7.23 -6.54 16.73
CA ALA A 62 7.67 -6.13 15.40
C ALA A 62 7.48 -4.62 15.25
N GLU A 63 8.57 -3.96 14.90
CA GLU A 63 8.64 -2.51 14.75
C GLU A 63 8.39 -2.13 13.28
N PHE A 64 7.58 -1.10 13.07
CA PHE A 64 7.53 -0.35 11.84
C PHE A 64 8.17 1.01 12.09
N ASN A 65 9.33 1.24 11.50
CA ASN A 65 9.98 2.54 11.55
C ASN A 65 9.68 3.31 10.27
N PHE A 66 8.97 4.44 10.40
CA PHE A 66 8.67 5.32 9.28
C PHE A 66 9.58 6.55 9.30
N THR A 67 10.26 6.78 8.18
CA THR A 67 11.19 7.91 8.04
C THR A 67 10.91 8.69 6.75
N ARG A 68 11.34 9.96 6.72
CA ARG A 68 11.27 10.77 5.50
C ARG A 68 12.34 10.30 4.52
N PRO A 69 12.00 9.92 3.29
CA PRO A 69 12.99 9.60 2.27
C PRO A 69 13.76 10.85 1.85
N THR A 70 15.00 10.66 1.39
CA THR A 70 15.73 11.68 0.64
C THR A 70 15.22 11.72 -0.80
N ALA A 71 15.50 12.82 -1.52
CA ALA A 71 15.13 12.94 -2.93
C ALA A 71 15.74 11.83 -3.80
N ASP A 72 16.99 11.45 -3.53
CA ASP A 72 17.68 10.37 -4.25
C ASP A 72 16.99 9.03 -4.07
N ILE A 73 16.53 8.73 -2.85
CA ILE A 73 15.78 7.49 -2.57
C ILE A 73 14.47 7.51 -3.35
N VAL A 74 13.68 8.59 -3.28
CA VAL A 74 12.42 8.68 -4.04
C VAL A 74 12.67 8.48 -5.54
N GLN A 75 13.76 9.04 -6.08
CA GLN A 75 14.11 8.87 -7.48
C GLN A 75 14.45 7.42 -7.83
N GLU A 76 15.09 6.67 -6.93
CA GLU A 76 15.36 5.24 -7.13
C GLU A 76 14.07 4.41 -7.26
N TYR A 77 13.08 4.68 -6.40
CA TYR A 77 11.76 4.05 -6.49
C TYR A 77 11.07 4.41 -7.81
N LYS A 78 11.10 5.69 -8.21
CA LYS A 78 10.55 6.11 -9.51
C LYS A 78 11.22 5.36 -10.65
N ASN A 79 12.54 5.24 -10.67
CA ASN A 79 13.22 4.54 -11.76
C ASN A 79 12.76 3.08 -11.95
N LYS A 80 12.35 2.40 -10.87
CA LYS A 80 11.84 1.01 -10.94
C LYS A 80 10.33 0.92 -11.18
N TYR A 81 9.56 1.81 -10.57
CA TYR A 81 8.09 1.74 -10.50
C TYR A 81 7.37 2.81 -11.33
N ASN A 82 8.09 3.59 -12.13
CA ASN A 82 7.52 4.63 -13.01
C ASN A 82 6.90 4.00 -14.26
N ASP A 83 5.70 3.45 -14.07
CA ASP A 83 4.81 3.04 -15.15
C ASP A 83 3.59 3.99 -15.14
N PRO A 84 3.35 4.74 -16.25
CA PRO A 84 2.24 5.68 -16.33
C PRO A 84 0.86 5.02 -16.27
N ASP A 85 0.77 3.71 -16.48
CA ASP A 85 -0.49 2.95 -16.41
C ASP A 85 -0.84 2.54 -14.97
N LEU A 86 0.04 2.81 -13.99
CA LEU A 86 -0.22 2.51 -12.59
C LEU A 86 -1.19 3.51 -11.95
N PRO A 87 -2.04 3.04 -11.02
CA PRO A 87 -3.13 3.84 -10.45
C PRO A 87 -2.67 4.80 -9.33
N TYR A 88 -1.38 5.12 -9.28
CA TYR A 88 -0.78 5.84 -8.17
C TYR A 88 0.35 6.78 -8.60
N ASN A 89 0.69 7.73 -7.72
CA ASN A 89 1.83 8.63 -7.91
C ASN A 89 2.74 8.57 -6.67
N ILE A 90 4.00 8.19 -6.89
CA ILE A 90 5.03 8.05 -5.85
C ILE A 90 5.36 9.39 -5.19
N ASP A 91 5.20 10.51 -5.89
CA ASP A 91 5.48 11.84 -5.35
C ASP A 91 4.47 12.27 -4.27
N ASN A 92 3.37 11.51 -4.09
CA ASN A 92 2.32 11.82 -3.13
C ASN A 92 2.74 11.51 -1.69
N ASN A 93 3.39 12.47 -1.03
CA ASN A 93 3.77 12.44 0.38
C ASN A 93 4.46 11.13 0.82
N PRO A 94 5.57 10.71 0.17
CA PRO A 94 6.19 9.42 0.42
C PRO A 94 6.87 9.35 1.80
N VAL A 95 6.80 8.17 2.42
CA VAL A 95 7.57 7.79 3.63
C VAL A 95 8.18 6.41 3.44
N LEU A 96 9.40 6.22 3.92
CA LEU A 96 10.01 4.90 3.98
C LEU A 96 9.44 4.15 5.16
N VAL A 97 9.29 2.83 5.02
CA VAL A 97 8.96 1.93 6.12
C VAL A 97 9.97 0.80 6.15
N ASN A 98 10.46 0.49 7.36
CA ASN A 98 11.24 -0.70 7.65
C ASN A 98 10.49 -1.50 8.73
N ASP A 99 10.20 -2.77 8.45
CA ASP A 99 9.44 -3.66 9.34
C ASP A 99 10.28 -4.51 10.30
N GLY A 100 11.59 -4.26 10.36
CA GLY A 100 12.53 -4.93 11.26
C GLY A 100 12.88 -6.38 10.89
N TYR A 101 12.21 -6.99 9.92
CA TYR A 101 12.37 -8.43 9.62
C TYR A 101 12.96 -8.74 8.25
N ALA A 102 12.70 -7.94 7.20
CA ALA A 102 13.41 -8.01 5.90
C ALA A 102 12.85 -7.05 4.85
N VAL A 103 11.71 -6.39 5.09
CA VAL A 103 10.95 -5.75 4.02
C VAL A 103 10.96 -4.24 4.22
N GLU A 104 11.91 -3.61 3.55
CA GLU A 104 11.93 -2.17 3.36
C GLU A 104 11.04 -1.80 2.15
N GLY A 105 10.37 -0.66 2.25
CA GLY A 105 9.58 -0.16 1.14
C GLY A 105 9.16 1.29 1.31
N LEU A 106 8.36 1.75 0.36
CA LEU A 106 7.86 3.11 0.31
C LEU A 106 6.34 3.09 0.44
N VAL A 107 5.82 3.84 1.40
CA VAL A 107 4.39 4.12 1.58
C VAL A 107 4.09 5.52 1.07
N PHE A 108 3.06 5.68 0.25
CA PHE A 108 2.72 6.96 -0.37
C PHE A 108 1.21 7.08 -0.64
N GLY A 109 0.74 8.32 -0.75
CA GLY A 109 -0.67 8.69 -0.85
C GLY A 109 -1.08 9.75 0.17
N HIS A 110 -2.16 10.48 -0.13
CA HIS A 110 -2.68 11.57 0.71
C HIS A 110 -3.87 11.19 1.59
N ASN A 111 -4.37 9.97 1.46
CA ASN A 111 -5.58 9.50 2.14
C ASN A 111 -5.24 8.41 3.17
N ILE A 112 -6.22 7.99 3.97
CA ILE A 112 -6.08 6.86 4.90
C ILE A 112 -5.59 5.60 4.16
N ALA A 113 -6.14 5.31 2.98
CA ALA A 113 -5.59 4.31 2.08
C ALA A 113 -4.33 4.83 1.38
N LYS A 114 -3.27 4.04 1.45
CA LYS A 114 -1.93 4.34 0.94
C LYS A 114 -1.44 3.17 0.12
N PHE A 115 -0.65 3.49 -0.90
CA PHE A 115 0.07 2.52 -1.70
C PHE A 115 1.37 2.16 -1.02
N TYR A 116 1.82 0.94 -1.27
CA TYR A 116 3.07 0.41 -0.78
C TYR A 116 3.79 -0.33 -1.90
N VAL A 117 5.09 -0.07 -2.05
CA VAL A 117 5.98 -0.81 -2.95
C VAL A 117 7.25 -1.21 -2.19
N LEU A 118 7.86 -2.32 -2.59
CA LEU A 118 9.14 -2.75 -2.01
C LEU A 118 10.28 -1.83 -2.41
N THR A 119 11.35 -1.86 -1.63
CA THR A 119 12.63 -1.30 -2.05
C THR A 119 13.03 -1.82 -3.45
N PRO A 120 13.68 -0.99 -4.27
CA PRO A 120 14.26 -1.46 -5.51
C PRO A 120 15.19 -2.66 -5.30
N ASN A 121 15.26 -3.55 -6.29
CA ASN A 121 16.10 -4.76 -6.25
C ASN A 121 15.79 -5.83 -5.17
N THR A 122 14.73 -5.68 -4.36
CA THR A 122 14.25 -6.78 -3.53
C THR A 122 13.75 -7.94 -4.40
N THR A 123 14.18 -9.17 -4.09
CA THR A 123 13.77 -10.40 -4.79
C THR A 123 12.44 -10.98 -4.28
N SER A 124 11.91 -10.43 -3.18
CA SER A 124 10.65 -10.84 -2.60
C SER A 124 9.48 -10.38 -3.48
N PRO A 125 8.54 -11.26 -3.85
CA PRO A 125 7.31 -10.83 -4.51
C PRO A 125 6.33 -10.23 -3.50
N LEU A 126 5.86 -9.00 -3.73
CA LEU A 126 4.72 -8.43 -2.97
C LEU A 126 3.40 -9.10 -3.38
N ASN A 127 3.16 -9.10 -4.70
CA ASN A 127 2.02 -9.67 -5.40
C ASN A 127 2.29 -9.54 -6.91
N TRP A 128 1.34 -10.01 -7.73
CA TRP A 128 1.45 -9.95 -9.20
C TRP A 128 1.37 -8.51 -9.74
N ASP A 129 0.76 -7.59 -8.99
CA ASP A 129 0.55 -6.21 -9.39
C ASP A 129 1.75 -5.30 -9.09
N GLY A 130 2.75 -5.79 -8.33
CA GLY A 130 3.96 -5.04 -7.99
C GLY A 130 3.78 -3.97 -6.91
N TYR A 131 2.58 -3.80 -6.35
CA TYR A 131 2.25 -2.86 -5.26
C TYR A 131 1.16 -3.43 -4.35
N ALA A 132 1.12 -2.99 -3.10
CA ALA A 132 0.03 -3.27 -2.16
C ALA A 132 -0.73 -1.99 -1.78
N VAL A 133 -1.93 -2.15 -1.22
CA VAL A 133 -2.73 -1.05 -0.66
C VAL A 133 -3.01 -1.34 0.81
N TYR A 134 -2.68 -0.38 1.66
CA TYR A 134 -2.84 -0.46 3.10
C TYR A 134 -3.61 0.75 3.62
N ALA A 135 -4.52 0.56 4.56
CA ALA A 135 -5.24 1.64 5.21
C ALA A 135 -4.68 1.88 6.62
N TYR A 136 -4.41 3.14 6.95
CA TYR A 136 -3.87 3.58 8.23
C TYR A 136 -4.86 4.54 8.89
N ARG A 137 -5.69 4.03 9.80
CA ARG A 137 -6.72 4.83 10.46
C ARG A 137 -6.30 5.16 11.88
N GLN A 138 -6.16 6.45 12.17
CA GLN A 138 -5.87 6.90 13.53
C GLN A 138 -7.07 6.64 14.45
N LEU A 139 -6.83 5.97 15.57
CA LEU A 139 -7.83 5.73 16.61
C LEU A 139 -7.65 6.70 17.79
N ALA A 140 -6.39 7.02 18.09
CA ALA A 140 -5.97 7.95 19.13
C ALA A 140 -4.55 8.46 18.81
N PRO A 141 -4.00 9.46 19.54
CA PRO A 141 -2.68 10.03 19.23
C PRO A 141 -1.55 9.00 19.13
N LYS A 142 -1.61 7.92 19.91
CA LYS A 142 -0.59 6.86 19.96
C LYS A 142 -1.02 5.54 19.34
N TYR A 143 -2.23 5.46 18.78
CA TYR A 143 -2.81 4.21 18.28
C TYR A 143 -3.36 4.38 16.88
N ILE A 144 -2.91 3.49 15.98
CA ILE A 144 -3.42 3.40 14.61
C ILE A 144 -3.88 1.98 14.32
N MET A 145 -4.96 1.87 13.56
CA MET A 145 -5.38 0.63 12.93
C MET A 145 -4.73 0.54 11.56
N TYR A 146 -3.83 -0.41 11.37
CA TYR A 146 -3.24 -0.77 10.09
C TYR A 146 -4.04 -1.93 9.48
N THR A 147 -4.60 -1.74 8.28
CA THR A 147 -5.42 -2.73 7.58
C THR A 147 -4.82 -3.04 6.23
N GLU A 148 -4.58 -4.31 5.95
CA GLU A 148 -4.18 -4.77 4.62
C GLU A 148 -5.43 -4.83 3.74
N CYS A 149 -5.51 -4.04 2.66
CA CYS A 149 -6.70 -4.05 1.79
C CYS A 149 -6.86 -5.39 1.06
N ALA A 150 -5.74 -6.05 0.76
CA ALA A 150 -5.74 -7.42 0.26
C ALA A 150 -6.58 -8.34 1.16
N LEU A 151 -7.26 -9.32 0.57
CA LEU A 151 -8.17 -10.21 1.30
C LEU A 151 -9.31 -9.46 2.03
N ARG A 152 -9.83 -8.35 1.47
CA ARG A 152 -11.00 -7.61 1.99
C ARG A 152 -10.82 -7.12 3.44
N GLY A 153 -9.61 -6.72 3.83
CA GLY A 153 -9.37 -6.18 5.17
C GLY A 153 -9.55 -7.19 6.31
N HIS A 154 -9.48 -8.48 5.99
CA HIS A 154 -9.59 -9.59 6.96
C HIS A 154 -8.38 -9.72 7.89
N SER A 155 -7.30 -8.98 7.62
CA SER A 155 -6.11 -8.85 8.44
C SER A 155 -5.97 -7.38 8.85
N ARG A 156 -6.13 -7.11 10.15
CA ARG A 156 -5.93 -5.78 10.72
C ARG A 156 -4.99 -5.87 11.91
N TRP A 157 -4.24 -4.80 12.16
CA TRP A 157 -3.30 -4.70 13.25
C TRP A 157 -3.53 -3.43 14.03
N LEU A 158 -3.53 -3.54 15.35
CA LEU A 158 -3.36 -2.38 16.22
C LEU A 158 -1.87 -2.09 16.34
N LEU A 159 -1.46 -0.88 15.95
CA LEU A 159 -0.10 -0.39 16.14
C LEU A 159 -0.09 0.68 17.24
N THR A 160 0.99 0.73 18.01
CA THR A 160 1.21 1.70 19.09
C THR A 160 2.58 2.37 18.98
N THR A 161 2.74 3.59 19.48
CA THR A 161 4.06 4.23 19.69
C THR A 161 4.54 4.14 21.15
N ASP A 162 3.77 3.47 22.01
CA ASP A 162 4.12 3.20 23.42
C ASP A 162 5.02 1.97 23.58
#